data_AF-A0A933VPS7-F1
#
_entry.id   AF-A0A933VPS7-F1
#
_cell.length_a   1.000
_cell.length_b   1.000
_cell.length_c   1.000
_cell.angle_alpha   90.00
_cell.angle_beta   90.00
_cell.angle_gamma   90.00
#
_symmetry.space_group_name_H-M   'P 1'
#
loop_
_entity.id
_entity.type
_entity.pdbx_description
1 polymer ?
#
loop_
_entity_poly.entity_id
_entity_poly.type
_entity_poly.pdbx_seq_one_letter_code
_entity_poly.pdbx_strand_id
1 'polypeptide(L)'
;ETDGLWPQLAGIDAPRPGGSAPIGSLDVAQSMPGSVRVAGWVMDPEVDLPITFTVSVNGGLASGPLVARASRTDIPQAIPGADPLHGFDVVVPIATPPGANVCITASGMGAGVTPTTFCRAAA
;
A
#
# COMPACT_ATOMS: atom_id res chain seq x y z
N GLU A 1 -39.38 9.22 8.89
CA GLU A 1 -38.05 9.34 9.52
C GLU A 1 -38.16 10.31 10.67
N THR A 2 -37.42 10.07 11.76
CA THR A 2 -37.45 10.92 12.95
C THR A 2 -36.25 11.86 12.90
N ASP A 3 -36.50 13.15 12.66
CA ASP A 3 -35.47 14.18 12.49
C ASP A 3 -34.54 14.38 13.72
N GLY A 4 -34.86 13.74 14.85
CA GLY A 4 -34.09 13.81 16.10
C GLY A 4 -32.84 12.93 16.17
N LEU A 5 -32.60 12.03 15.21
CA LEU A 5 -31.41 11.16 15.22
C LEU A 5 -30.21 11.78 14.50
N TRP A 6 -30.43 12.66 13.52
CA TRP A 6 -29.36 13.27 12.72
C TRP A 6 -28.33 14.08 13.54
N PRO A 7 -28.70 14.85 14.59
CA PRO A 7 -27.72 15.55 15.42
C PRO A 7 -26.82 14.61 16.23
N GLN A 8 -27.27 13.38 16.52
CA GLN A 8 -26.49 12.38 17.24
C GLN A 8 -25.54 11.59 16.32
N LEU A 9 -25.81 11.60 15.02
CA LEU A 9 -24.96 11.00 13.98
C LEU A 9 -24.01 12.01 13.33
N ALA A 10 -24.14 13.30 13.64
CA ALA A 10 -23.24 14.34 13.18
C ALA A 10 -21.80 14.02 13.63
N GLY A 11 -20.94 13.63 12.68
CA GLY A 11 -19.55 13.24 12.93
C GLY A 11 -19.21 11.77 12.62
N ILE A 12 -20.20 10.90 12.41
CA ILE A 12 -19.96 9.53 11.90
C ILE A 12 -19.46 9.54 10.46
N ASP A 13 -19.91 10.52 9.66
CA ASP A 13 -19.49 10.71 8.26
C ASP A 13 -18.27 11.64 8.11
N ALA A 14 -17.69 12.12 9.22
CA ALA A 14 -16.51 12.96 9.16
C ALA A 14 -15.29 12.10 8.77
N PRO A 15 -14.54 12.44 7.71
CA PRO A 15 -13.29 11.76 7.40
C PRO A 15 -12.39 11.80 8.63
N ARG A 16 -11.85 10.64 9.04
CA ARG A 16 -10.96 10.55 10.21
C ARG A 16 -9.84 11.60 10.03
N PRO A 17 -9.73 12.61 10.92
CA PRO A 17 -8.89 13.80 10.70
C PRO A 17 -7.39 13.54 10.90
N GLY A 18 -7.02 12.27 11.11
CA GLY A 18 -5.65 11.81 11.23
C GLY A 18 -5.60 10.30 11.05
N GLY A 19 -4.43 9.79 10.72
CA GLY A 19 -4.17 8.36 10.62
C GLY A 19 -2.67 8.13 10.53
N SER A 20 -2.26 6.94 10.94
CA SER A 20 -0.87 6.53 10.91
C SER A 20 -0.41 6.27 9.47
N ALA A 21 0.82 6.66 9.16
CA ALA A 21 1.40 6.39 7.86
C ALA A 21 1.49 4.88 7.61
N PRO A 22 1.27 4.39 6.38
CA PRO A 22 1.41 2.98 6.06
C PRO A 22 2.78 2.43 6.44
N ILE A 23 2.81 1.19 6.89
CA ILE A 23 4.03 0.42 7.10
C ILE A 23 4.14 -0.68 6.05
N GLY A 24 5.34 -1.21 5.83
CA GLY A 24 5.52 -2.22 4.80
C GLY A 24 6.98 -2.48 4.44
N SER A 25 7.14 -3.26 3.37
CA SER A 25 8.43 -3.56 2.76
C SER A 25 8.28 -3.85 1.27
N LEU A 26 9.26 -3.37 0.49
CA LEU A 26 9.52 -3.82 -0.87
C LEU A 26 10.62 -4.89 -0.84
N ASP A 27 10.19 -6.15 -0.84
CA ASP A 27 11.07 -7.31 -0.67
C ASP A 27 11.76 -7.72 -1.99
N VAL A 28 11.08 -7.52 -3.12
CA VAL A 28 11.58 -7.85 -4.44
C VAL A 28 11.36 -6.67 -5.37
N ALA A 29 12.41 -6.29 -6.09
CA ALA A 29 12.35 -5.51 -7.31
C ALA A 29 13.22 -6.25 -8.32
N GLN A 30 12.61 -6.86 -9.34
CA GLN A 30 13.31 -7.70 -10.30
C GLN A 30 13.03 -7.19 -11.70
N SER A 31 14.09 -6.81 -12.40
CA SER A 31 14.01 -6.37 -13.79
C SER A 31 13.61 -7.52 -14.70
N MET A 32 12.66 -7.25 -15.59
CA MET A 32 12.19 -8.19 -16.61
C MET A 32 12.16 -7.47 -17.97
N PRO A 33 12.17 -8.19 -19.10
CA PRO A 33 12.01 -7.55 -20.41
C PRO A 33 10.73 -6.70 -20.47
N GLY A 34 10.89 -5.39 -20.62
CA GLY A 34 9.79 -4.42 -20.70
C GLY A 34 8.97 -4.24 -19.41
N SER A 35 9.38 -4.82 -18.29
CA SER A 35 8.58 -4.85 -17.06
C SER A 35 9.45 -4.95 -15.79
N VAL A 36 8.82 -4.86 -14.63
CA VAL A 36 9.44 -5.14 -13.33
C VAL A 36 8.49 -5.97 -12.49
N ARG A 37 9.01 -7.04 -11.88
CA ARG A 37 8.29 -7.76 -10.83
C ARG A 37 8.59 -7.09 -9.49
N VAL A 38 7.53 -6.74 -8.77
CA VAL A 38 7.62 -6.25 -7.39
C VAL A 38 6.86 -7.18 -6.46
N ALA A 39 7.46 -7.52 -5.33
CA ALA A 39 6.80 -8.29 -4.29
C ALA A 39 7.15 -7.75 -2.90
N GLY A 40 6.23 -7.90 -1.96
CA GLY A 40 6.36 -7.32 -0.63
C GLY A 40 5.02 -7.28 0.10
N TRP A 41 4.87 -6.33 1.01
CA TRP A 41 3.64 -6.09 1.75
C TRP A 41 3.53 -4.63 2.18
N VAL A 42 2.30 -4.12 2.29
CA VAL A 42 2.01 -2.79 2.84
C VAL A 42 0.69 -2.85 3.61
N MET A 43 0.60 -2.13 4.72
CA MET A 43 -0.55 -2.15 5.61
C MET A 43 -0.77 -0.78 6.25
N ASP A 44 -2.05 -0.46 6.49
CA ASP A 44 -2.44 0.60 7.41
C ASP A 44 -2.51 0.00 8.84
N PRO A 45 -1.72 0.50 9.81
CA PRO A 45 -1.67 -0.10 11.14
C PRO A 45 -2.94 0.18 11.97
N GLU A 46 -3.83 1.06 11.52
CA GLU A 46 -5.08 1.39 12.22
C GLU A 46 -6.28 0.63 11.66
N VAL A 47 -6.20 0.12 10.43
CA VAL A 47 -7.30 -0.54 9.75
C VAL A 47 -6.82 -1.81 9.07
N ASP A 48 -7.33 -2.94 9.54
CA ASP A 48 -6.98 -4.27 9.03
C ASP A 48 -7.75 -4.61 7.74
N LEU A 49 -7.53 -3.79 6.70
CA LEU A 49 -8.01 -4.02 5.34
C LEU A 49 -6.87 -3.79 4.34
N PRO A 50 -6.83 -4.53 3.21
CA PRO A 50 -5.85 -4.32 2.17
C PRO A 50 -5.86 -2.87 1.66
N ILE A 51 -4.68 -2.25 1.58
CA ILE A 51 -4.52 -0.90 1.03
C ILE A 51 -3.96 -0.90 -0.39
N THR A 52 -3.91 0.30 -0.99
CA THR A 52 -3.36 0.48 -2.33
C THR A 52 -1.93 0.99 -2.32
N PHE A 53 -1.20 0.72 -3.39
CA PHE A 53 0.12 1.28 -3.65
C PHE A 53 0.31 1.55 -5.14
N THR A 54 1.29 2.37 -5.48
CA THR A 54 1.76 2.60 -6.86
C THR A 54 3.23 2.23 -6.98
N VAL A 55 3.70 1.92 -8.19
CA VAL A 55 5.10 1.57 -8.48
C VAL A 55 5.72 2.63 -9.36
N SER A 56 6.90 3.13 -9.01
CA SER A 56 7.69 4.09 -9.81
C SER A 56 9.12 3.60 -10.01
N VAL A 57 9.77 4.10 -11.05
CA VAL A 57 11.16 3.74 -11.42
C VAL A 57 11.97 5.00 -11.61
N ASN A 58 13.09 5.13 -10.88
CA ASN A 58 13.98 6.29 -10.87
C ASN A 58 13.25 7.63 -10.61
N GLY A 59 12.18 7.61 -9.81
CA GLY A 59 11.32 8.78 -9.56
C GLY A 59 10.46 9.21 -10.76
N GLY A 60 10.46 8.42 -11.84
CA GLY A 60 9.65 8.63 -13.03
C GLY A 60 8.22 8.10 -12.92
N LEU A 61 7.64 7.72 -14.05
CA LEU A 61 6.23 7.33 -14.18
C LEU A 61 5.80 6.31 -13.11
N ALA A 62 4.70 6.65 -12.42
CA ALA A 62 4.03 5.75 -11.51
C ALA A 62 3.00 4.88 -12.24
N SER A 63 2.84 3.62 -11.82
CA SER A 63 1.70 2.79 -12.22
C SER A 63 0.38 3.42 -11.76
N GLY A 64 -0.74 2.89 -12.27
CA GLY A 64 -2.02 3.05 -11.58
C GLY A 64 -2.00 2.39 -10.20
N PRO A 65 -3.02 2.64 -9.34
CA PRO A 65 -3.11 2.02 -8.03
C PRO A 65 -3.28 0.50 -8.15
N LEU A 66 -2.53 -0.22 -7.34
CA LEU A 66 -2.55 -1.67 -7.18
C LEU A 66 -2.96 -2.00 -5.74
N VAL A 67 -3.62 -3.14 -5.52
CA VAL A 67 -4.12 -3.54 -4.19
C VAL A 67 -3.20 -4.61 -3.60
N ALA A 68 -2.73 -4.40 -2.38
CA ALA A 68 -1.90 -5.35 -1.64
C ALA A 68 -2.77 -6.37 -0.89
N ARG A 69 -3.37 -7.33 -1.63
CA ARG A 69 -4.30 -8.35 -1.10
C ARG A 69 -3.81 -9.78 -1.21
N ALA A 70 -2.54 -9.99 -1.57
CA ALA A 70 -1.96 -11.32 -1.62
C ALA A 70 -1.74 -11.84 -0.19
N SER A 71 -2.02 -13.12 0.03
CA SER A 71 -1.88 -13.73 1.35
C SER A 71 -0.40 -13.91 1.73
N ARG A 72 -0.06 -13.48 2.94
CA ARG A 72 1.23 -13.68 3.60
C ARG A 72 1.03 -14.09 5.05
N THR A 73 1.17 -15.39 5.31
CA THR A 73 0.93 -16.00 6.63
C THR A 73 1.95 -15.59 7.70
N ASP A 74 3.06 -14.97 7.30
CA ASP A 74 4.07 -14.44 8.21
C ASP A 74 3.69 -13.07 8.78
N ILE A 75 2.79 -12.31 8.13
CA ILE A 75 2.35 -11.00 8.63
C ILE A 75 1.64 -11.11 9.99
N PRO A 76 0.64 -11.99 10.19
CA PRO A 76 0.00 -12.17 11.49
C PRO A 76 0.95 -12.66 12.60
N GLN A 77 2.06 -13.30 12.23
CA GLN A 77 3.08 -13.75 13.19
C GLN A 77 3.96 -12.59 13.67
N ALA A 78 4.29 -11.66 12.77
CA ALA A 78 5.09 -10.48 13.09
C ALA A 78 4.27 -9.34 13.69
N ILE A 79 2.99 -9.22 13.31
CA ILE A 79 2.08 -8.16 13.70
C ILE A 79 0.82 -8.80 14.27
N PRO A 80 0.77 -9.05 15.59
CA PRO A 80 -0.38 -9.68 16.22
C PRO A 80 -1.68 -8.91 15.97
N GLY A 81 -2.69 -9.60 15.46
CA GLY A 81 -4.00 -9.03 15.17
C GLY A 81 -4.19 -8.52 13.73
N ALA A 82 -3.15 -8.57 12.88
CA ALA A 82 -3.29 -8.31 11.45
C ALA A 82 -3.79 -9.56 10.69
N ASP A 83 -4.61 -9.34 9.66
CA ASP A 83 -4.98 -10.35 8.65
C ASP A 83 -3.80 -10.63 7.68
N PRO A 84 -3.68 -11.83 7.09
CA PRO A 84 -2.62 -12.12 6.13
C PRO A 84 -2.71 -11.41 4.78
N LEU A 85 -3.82 -10.75 4.42
CA LEU A 85 -4.05 -10.19 3.07
C LEU A 85 -3.47 -8.79 2.87
N HIS A 86 -2.22 -8.56 3.28
CA HIS A 86 -1.50 -7.28 3.08
C HIS A 86 -0.30 -7.39 2.12
N GLY A 87 -0.13 -8.54 1.48
CA GLY A 87 0.97 -8.81 0.55
C GLY A 87 0.70 -8.36 -0.88
N PHE A 88 1.74 -8.31 -1.68
CA PHE A 88 1.64 -8.20 -3.14
C PHE A 88 2.78 -8.97 -3.82
N ASP A 89 2.51 -9.45 -5.02
CA ASP A 89 3.49 -10.03 -5.96
C ASP A 89 2.94 -9.80 -7.37
N VAL A 90 3.46 -8.80 -8.07
CA VAL A 90 2.87 -8.29 -9.31
C VAL A 90 3.96 -7.94 -10.33
N VAL A 91 3.64 -8.14 -11.61
CA VAL A 91 4.47 -7.70 -12.73
C VAL A 91 3.85 -6.44 -13.31
N VAL A 92 4.62 -5.36 -13.33
CA VAL A 92 4.18 -4.07 -13.84
C VAL A 92 4.87 -3.81 -15.18
N PRO A 93 4.15 -3.46 -16.26
CA PRO A 93 4.72 -3.22 -17.59
C PRO A 93 5.41 -1.84 -17.68
N ILE A 94 6.41 -1.63 -16.81
CA ILE A 94 7.30 -0.46 -16.81
C ILE A 94 8.71 -0.97 -17.09
N ALA A 95 9.29 -0.51 -18.20
CA ALA A 95 10.66 -0.87 -18.57
C ALA A 95 11.64 -0.43 -17.47
N THR A 96 12.31 -1.41 -16.87
CA THR A 96 13.16 -1.19 -15.69
C THR A 96 14.51 -1.88 -15.91
N PRO A 97 15.60 -1.13 -16.14
CA PRO A 97 16.92 -1.73 -16.28
C PRO A 97 17.44 -2.24 -14.91
N PRO A 98 18.29 -3.28 -14.88
CA PRO A 98 18.96 -3.70 -13.65
C PRO A 98 19.70 -2.54 -12.99
N GLY A 99 19.61 -2.44 -11.67
CA GLY A 99 20.16 -1.35 -10.86
C GLY A 99 19.27 -0.11 -10.77
N ALA A 100 18.15 -0.04 -11.51
CA ALA A 100 17.21 1.08 -11.38
C ALA A 100 16.59 1.14 -9.99
N ASN A 101 16.37 2.34 -9.47
CA ASN A 101 15.70 2.53 -8.20
C ASN A 101 14.18 2.34 -8.37
N VAL A 102 13.65 1.22 -7.88
CA VAL A 102 12.22 0.92 -7.92
C VAL A 102 11.63 1.26 -6.57
N CYS A 103 10.57 2.06 -6.57
CA CYS A 103 9.89 2.44 -5.34
C CYS A 103 8.41 2.08 -5.43
N ILE A 104 7.85 1.57 -4.33
CA ILE A 104 6.42 1.55 -4.11
C ILE A 104 6.02 2.72 -3.21
N THR A 105 4.86 3.32 -3.45
CA THR A 105 4.27 4.32 -2.56
C THR A 105 2.90 3.83 -2.11
N ALA A 106 2.77 3.51 -0.83
CA ALA A 106 1.55 2.99 -0.21
C ALA A 106 0.65 4.13 0.25
N SER A 107 -0.65 4.00 0.01
CA SER A 107 -1.67 4.96 0.41
C SER A 107 -2.58 4.35 1.46
N GLY A 108 -2.42 4.81 2.71
CA GLY A 108 -3.25 4.40 3.85
C GLY A 108 -4.67 4.94 3.76
N MET A 109 -5.52 4.53 4.70
CA MET A 109 -6.91 4.96 4.78
C MET A 109 -7.07 6.20 5.65
N GLY A 110 -7.97 7.10 5.25
CA GLY A 110 -8.28 8.31 6.00
C GLY A 110 -7.75 9.59 5.34
N ALA A 111 -8.44 10.69 5.60
CA ALA A 111 -8.06 11.98 5.03
C ALA A 111 -6.76 12.49 5.68
N GLY A 112 -5.81 12.92 4.88
CA GLY A 112 -4.55 13.50 5.37
C GLY A 112 -3.48 12.50 5.80
N VAL A 113 -3.71 11.18 5.65
CA VAL A 113 -2.64 10.19 5.83
C VAL A 113 -1.55 10.42 4.79
N THR A 114 -0.32 10.57 5.26
CA THR A 114 0.84 10.73 4.39
C THR A 114 1.21 9.38 3.78
N PRO A 115 1.31 9.27 2.44
CA PRO A 115 1.78 8.05 1.80
C PRO A 115 3.22 7.69 2.21
N THR A 116 3.51 6.40 2.37
CA THR A 116 4.86 5.92 2.68
C THR A 116 5.53 5.31 1.46
N THR A 117 6.79 5.66 1.20
CA THR A 117 7.56 5.13 0.08
C THR A 117 8.60 4.12 0.56
N PHE A 118 8.68 2.97 -0.13
CA PHE A 118 9.68 1.93 0.09
C PHE A 118 10.42 1.66 -1.23
N CYS A 119 11.75 1.71 -1.21
CA CYS A 119 12.56 1.60 -2.42
C CYS A 119 13.55 0.43 -2.34
N ARG A 120 13.85 -0.15 -3.51
CA ARG A 120 14.85 -1.20 -3.70
C ARG A 120 15.44 -1.08 -5.11
N ALA A 121 16.75 -1.30 -5.22
CA ALA A 121 17.39 -1.43 -6.54
C ALA A 121 16.89 -2.69 -7.24
N ALA A 122 16.51 -2.56 -8.52
CA ALA A 122 16.10 -3.69 -9.33
C ALA A 122 17.28 -4.65 -9.54
N ALA A 123 17.09 -5.93 -9.21
CA ALA A 123 18.04 -6.99 -9.56
C ALA A 123 17.86 -7.45 -11.01
#